data_AF-A0A8J4VUL5-F1
#
_entry.id   AF-A0A8J4VUL5-F1
#
_cell.length_a   1.000
_cell.length_b   1.000
_cell.length_c   1.000
_cell.angle_alpha   90.00
_cell.angle_beta   90.00
_cell.angle_gamma   90.00
#
_symmetry.space_group_name_H-M   'P 1'
#
loop_
_entity.id
_entity.type
_entity.pdbx_description
1 polymer ?
#
loop_
_entity_poly.entity_id
_entity_poly.type
_entity_poly.pdbx_seq_one_letter_code
_entity_poly.pdbx_strand_id
1 'polypeptide(L)'
;MHGESFEDFMLRKLVPVVGNVCESNLGMDPCTANEIVKNVDVIINVAANTTFDERYDVALNTNTRGPSRLLGFAKRCKKLDTFLHISTAYVNGERQGLIMEKPFHMGQTIVEESATLKTPPVSIPALDIIAEIELDSDLKLSVHENDVAQKIKRIGSAKVSNVL
;
A
#
# COMPACT_ATOMS: atom_id res chain seq x y z
N MET A 1 -26.81 4.63 25.36
CA MET A 1 -26.64 4.76 23.89
C MET A 1 -27.26 6.08 23.45
N HIS A 2 -26.65 6.79 22.50
CA HIS A 2 -27.03 8.17 22.14
C HIS A 2 -28.38 8.31 21.40
N GLY A 3 -29.03 7.22 21.01
CA GLY A 3 -30.38 7.23 20.40
C GLY A 3 -30.44 8.17 19.19
N GLU A 4 -31.47 9.00 19.14
CA GLU A 4 -31.69 10.01 18.09
C GLU A 4 -30.56 11.07 18.04
N SER A 5 -29.82 11.29 19.13
CA SER A 5 -28.69 12.23 19.18
C SER A 5 -27.35 11.63 18.74
N PHE A 6 -27.34 10.43 18.15
CA PHE A 6 -26.11 9.76 17.71
C PHE A 6 -25.38 10.55 16.62
N GLU A 7 -26.11 11.10 15.66
CA GLU A 7 -25.52 11.85 14.54
C GLU A 7 -24.80 13.12 15.01
N ASP A 8 -25.46 13.94 15.83
CA ASP A 8 -24.85 15.14 16.45
C ASP A 8 -23.63 14.82 17.32
N PHE A 9 -23.66 13.67 18.00
CA PHE A 9 -22.51 13.20 18.77
C PHE A 9 -21.33 12.83 17.87
N MET A 10 -21.58 12.16 16.74
CA MET A 10 -20.55 11.79 15.76
C MET A 10 -19.95 13.01 15.08
N LEU A 11 -20.78 13.93 14.59
CA LEU A 11 -20.33 15.12 13.86
C LEU A 11 -19.45 16.04 14.72
N ARG A 12 -19.66 16.09 16.04
CA ARG A 12 -18.77 16.83 16.97
C ARG A 12 -17.38 16.22 17.14
N LYS A 13 -17.16 14.98 16.69
CA LYS A 13 -15.89 14.25 16.80
C LYS A 13 -15.17 14.09 15.47
N LEU A 14 -15.86 14.32 14.36
CA LEU A 14 -15.34 14.12 13.02
C LEU A 14 -14.82 15.43 12.44
N VAL A 15 -13.56 15.43 12.02
CA VAL A 15 -12.96 16.54 11.28
C VAL A 15 -12.50 15.98 9.93
N PRO A 16 -13.24 16.22 8.84
CA PRO A 16 -12.81 15.77 7.51
C PRO A 16 -11.59 16.58 7.07
N VAL A 17 -10.63 15.88 6.46
CA VAL A 17 -9.41 16.48 5.93
C VAL A 17 -9.27 16.06 4.48
N VAL A 18 -9.10 17.04 3.59
CA VAL A 18 -8.80 16.79 2.18
C VAL A 18 -7.37 16.28 2.07
N GLY A 19 -7.17 15.17 1.35
CA GLY A 19 -5.85 14.58 1.15
C GLY A 19 -5.86 13.43 0.16
N ASN A 20 -4.66 13.03 -0.24
CA ASN A 20 -4.38 11.93 -1.16
C ASN A 20 -3.10 11.20 -0.73
N VAL A 21 -3.22 9.91 -0.40
CA VAL A 21 -2.07 9.09 0.05
C VAL A 21 -0.98 8.92 -1.02
N CYS A 22 -1.31 9.20 -2.28
CA CYS A 22 -0.36 9.19 -3.39
C CYS A 22 0.56 10.43 -3.43
N GLU A 23 0.28 11.45 -2.64
CA GLU A 23 0.96 12.76 -2.69
C GLU A 23 1.87 13.01 -1.48
N SER A 24 2.77 14.00 -1.61
CA SER A 24 3.61 14.45 -0.51
C SER A 24 2.75 15.04 0.61
N ASN A 25 3.16 14.85 1.87
CA ASN A 25 2.34 15.18 3.05
C ASN A 25 0.89 14.64 2.99
N LEU A 26 0.67 13.54 2.25
CA LEU A 26 -0.64 12.93 2.05
C LEU A 26 -1.65 13.88 1.39
N GLY A 27 -1.18 14.81 0.55
CA GLY A 27 -2.03 15.79 -0.15
C GLY A 27 -2.70 16.83 0.76
N MET A 28 -2.32 16.87 2.04
CA MET A 28 -2.83 17.86 2.99
C MET A 28 -2.09 19.18 2.82
N ASP A 29 -2.77 20.29 3.10
CA ASP A 29 -2.10 21.57 3.20
C ASP A 29 -1.10 21.58 4.40
N PRO A 30 -0.05 22.43 4.35
CA PRO A 30 0.99 22.43 5.38
C PRO A 30 0.48 22.76 6.78
N CYS A 31 -0.57 23.58 6.92
CA CYS A 31 -1.09 23.97 8.22
C CYS A 31 -1.80 22.80 8.89
N THR A 32 -2.73 22.16 8.19
CA THR A 32 -3.44 20.97 8.70
C THR A 32 -2.49 19.80 8.94
N ALA A 33 -1.55 19.55 8.04
CA ALA A 33 -0.53 18.51 8.23
C ALA A 33 0.28 18.70 9.53
N ASN A 34 0.66 19.94 9.84
CA ASN A 34 1.41 20.27 11.06
C ASN A 34 0.56 20.17 12.32
N GLU A 35 -0.73 20.49 12.25
CA GLU A 35 -1.66 20.33 13.37
C GLU A 35 -1.84 18.85 13.73
N ILE A 36 -2.06 18.00 12.73
CA ILE A 36 -2.20 16.54 12.92
C ILE A 36 -0.92 15.96 13.52
N VAL A 37 0.25 16.32 13.00
CA VAL A 37 1.56 15.86 13.53
C VAL A 37 1.74 16.15 15.01
N LYS A 38 1.19 17.25 15.53
CA LYS A 38 1.32 17.64 16.94
C LYS A 38 0.34 16.90 17.86
N ASN A 39 -0.77 16.41 17.33
CA ASN A 39 -1.93 16.02 18.13
C ASN A 39 -2.40 14.58 17.93
N VAL A 40 -1.95 13.88 16.90
CA VAL A 40 -2.41 12.51 16.64
C VAL A 40 -1.75 11.49 17.57
N ASP A 41 -2.58 10.70 18.25
CA ASP A 41 -2.14 9.59 19.12
C ASP A 41 -2.23 8.23 18.42
N VAL A 42 -3.16 8.07 17.47
CA VAL A 42 -3.41 6.82 16.76
C VAL A 42 -3.60 7.07 15.26
N ILE A 43 -2.91 6.31 14.43
CA ILE A 43 -3.10 6.29 12.97
C ILE A 43 -3.62 4.90 12.58
N ILE A 44 -4.74 4.88 11.85
CA ILE A 44 -5.31 3.68 11.26
C ILE A 44 -5.28 3.83 9.73
N ASN A 45 -4.44 3.05 9.06
CA ASN A 45 -4.33 3.05 7.61
C ASN A 45 -5.22 1.99 6.99
N VAL A 46 -6.31 2.43 6.36
CA VAL A 46 -7.25 1.60 5.60
C VAL A 46 -7.27 1.99 4.11
N ALA A 47 -6.53 3.03 3.72
CA ALA A 47 -6.53 3.52 2.35
C ALA A 47 -5.78 2.56 1.43
N ALA A 48 -6.49 2.05 0.43
CA ALA A 48 -5.95 1.16 -0.58
C ALA A 48 -6.78 1.25 -1.87
N ASN A 49 -6.16 0.95 -3.01
CA ASN A 49 -6.86 0.58 -4.23
C ASN A 49 -7.09 -0.95 -4.21
N THR A 50 -8.35 -1.37 -4.23
CA THR A 50 -8.76 -2.78 -4.18
C THR A 50 -9.20 -3.33 -5.54
N THR A 51 -8.98 -2.56 -6.61
CA THR A 51 -9.30 -2.97 -7.99
C THR A 51 -8.25 -3.96 -8.48
N PHE A 52 -8.66 -5.21 -8.74
CA PHE A 52 -7.76 -6.31 -9.09
C PHE A 52 -7.08 -6.14 -10.46
N ASP A 53 -7.73 -5.46 -11.41
CA ASP A 53 -7.24 -5.22 -12.76
C ASP A 53 -6.81 -3.75 -12.96
N GLU A 54 -6.38 -3.09 -11.88
CA GLU A 54 -5.83 -1.74 -11.92
C GLU A 54 -4.51 -1.69 -12.69
N ARG A 55 -4.18 -0.51 -13.20
CA ARG A 55 -2.82 -0.25 -13.67
C ARG A 55 -1.82 -0.46 -12.53
N TYR A 56 -0.78 -1.24 -12.81
CA TYR A 56 0.26 -1.57 -11.84
C TYR A 56 0.91 -0.34 -11.19
N ASP A 57 1.13 0.75 -11.94
CA ASP A 57 1.67 2.00 -11.39
C ASP A 57 0.77 2.64 -10.35
N VAL A 58 -0.53 2.71 -10.64
CA VAL A 58 -1.53 3.26 -9.73
C VAL A 58 -1.59 2.40 -8.47
N ALA A 59 -1.68 1.07 -8.62
CA ALA A 59 -1.70 0.14 -7.49
C ALA A 59 -0.43 0.25 -6.63
N LEU A 60 0.76 0.33 -7.25
CA LEU A 60 2.03 0.47 -6.54
C LEU A 60 2.11 1.82 -5.82
N ASN A 61 1.67 2.90 -6.46
CA ASN A 61 1.69 4.24 -5.89
C ASN A 61 0.72 4.39 -4.70
N THR A 62 -0.45 3.75 -4.76
CA THR A 62 -1.44 3.76 -3.68
C THR A 62 -1.08 2.76 -2.58
N ASN A 63 -0.89 1.48 -2.90
CA ASN A 63 -0.84 0.39 -1.91
C ASN A 63 0.57 0.15 -1.36
N THR A 64 1.63 0.55 -2.06
CA THR A 64 3.01 0.38 -1.59
C THR A 64 3.60 1.72 -1.16
N ARG A 65 3.56 2.73 -2.04
CA ARG A 65 4.12 4.05 -1.72
C ARG A 65 3.23 4.83 -0.75
N GLY A 66 1.90 4.65 -0.79
CA GLY A 66 0.96 5.31 0.13
C GLY A 66 1.24 4.99 1.60
N PRO A 67 1.24 3.72 2.03
CA PRO A 67 1.64 3.34 3.39
C PRO A 67 3.04 3.80 3.76
N SER A 68 4.00 3.78 2.83
CA SER A 68 5.36 4.30 3.06
C SER A 68 5.38 5.80 3.36
N ARG A 69 4.65 6.61 2.58
CA ARG A 69 4.48 8.05 2.84
C ARG A 69 3.80 8.31 4.18
N LEU A 70 2.72 7.57 4.48
CA LEU A 70 1.99 7.69 5.74
C LEU A 70 2.86 7.29 6.93
N LEU A 71 3.68 6.25 6.82
CA LEU A 71 4.65 5.88 7.85
C LEU A 71 5.73 6.96 8.03
N GLY A 72 6.19 7.57 6.93
CA GLY A 72 7.08 8.73 6.97
C GLY A 72 6.46 9.94 7.69
N PHE A 73 5.18 10.20 7.45
CA PHE A 73 4.40 11.22 8.16
C PHE A 73 4.23 10.86 9.64
N ALA A 74 3.89 9.60 9.94
CA ALA A 74 3.73 9.08 11.29
C ALA A 74 5.00 9.25 12.14
N LYS A 75 6.20 9.05 11.56
CA LYS A 75 7.49 9.29 12.24
C LYS A 75 7.70 10.73 12.72
N ARG A 76 7.00 11.71 12.14
CA ARG A 76 7.02 13.10 12.61
C ARG A 76 6.10 13.33 13.80
N CYS A 77 5.08 12.49 13.98
CA CYS A 77 4.06 12.65 14.99
C CYS A 77 4.61 12.34 16.38
N LYS A 78 4.63 13.33 17.28
CA LYS A 78 5.34 13.20 18.57
C LYS A 78 4.55 12.50 19.66
N LYS A 79 3.22 12.46 19.53
CA LYS A 79 2.30 11.80 20.47
C LYS A 79 1.82 10.43 19.98
N LEU A 80 2.26 10.02 18.79
CA LEU A 80 1.78 8.79 18.18
C LEU A 80 2.18 7.58 19.04
N ASP A 81 1.18 6.89 19.55
CA ASP A 81 1.31 5.69 20.37
C ASP A 81 1.05 4.43 19.53
N THR A 82 0.08 4.49 18.60
CA THR A 82 -0.32 3.33 17.81
C THR A 82 -0.38 3.64 16.32
N PHE A 83 0.23 2.78 15.50
CA PHE A 83 0.08 2.74 14.05
C PHE A 83 -0.50 1.38 13.63
N LEU A 84 -1.74 1.37 13.14
CA LEU A 84 -2.42 0.18 12.67
C LEU A 84 -2.52 0.23 11.15
N HIS A 85 -1.96 -0.77 10.46
CA HIS A 85 -2.15 -0.94 9.02
C HIS A 85 -3.02 -2.14 8.74
N ILE A 86 -4.11 -1.92 8.00
CA ILE A 86 -4.97 -3.00 7.54
C ILE A 86 -4.42 -3.51 6.20
N SER A 87 -3.91 -4.73 6.22
CA SER A 87 -3.48 -5.47 5.03
C SER A 87 -4.60 -6.41 4.55
N THR A 88 -4.27 -7.32 3.64
CA THR A 88 -5.20 -8.29 3.07
C THR A 88 -4.65 -9.72 3.18
N ALA A 89 -5.51 -10.71 3.40
CA ALA A 89 -5.11 -12.11 3.42
C ALA A 89 -4.52 -12.58 2.07
N TYR A 90 -4.82 -11.87 0.97
CA TYR A 90 -4.29 -12.13 -0.37
C TYR A 90 -2.77 -12.03 -0.45
N VAL A 91 -2.09 -11.36 0.50
CA VAL A 91 -0.61 -11.36 0.55
C VAL A 91 -0.01 -12.76 0.72
N ASN A 92 -0.82 -13.75 1.12
CA ASN A 92 -0.39 -15.15 1.25
C ASN A 92 -0.42 -15.93 -0.08
N GLY A 93 -0.94 -15.36 -1.18
CA GLY A 93 -1.06 -16.06 -2.46
C GLY A 93 -1.84 -17.38 -2.35
N GLU A 94 -1.37 -18.42 -3.01
CA GLU A 94 -1.96 -19.77 -2.99
C GLU A 94 -1.57 -20.65 -1.79
N ARG A 95 -0.95 -20.10 -0.74
CA ARG A 95 -0.57 -20.87 0.44
C ARG A 95 -1.79 -21.50 1.11
N GLN A 96 -1.63 -22.74 1.57
CA GLN A 96 -2.69 -23.51 2.23
C GLN A 96 -2.29 -23.91 3.65
N GLY A 97 -3.28 -24.08 4.53
CA GLY A 97 -3.10 -24.52 5.91
C GLY A 97 -2.88 -23.37 6.89
N LEU A 98 -2.30 -23.68 8.06
CA LEU A 98 -1.98 -22.70 9.09
C LEU A 98 -0.74 -21.91 8.69
N ILE A 99 -0.92 -20.63 8.36
CA ILE A 99 0.17 -19.73 7.95
C ILE A 99 0.48 -18.79 9.11
N MET A 100 1.70 -18.87 9.63
CA MET A 100 2.18 -17.96 10.68
C MET A 100 2.70 -16.67 10.06
N GLU A 101 2.40 -15.54 10.70
CA GLU A 101 3.00 -14.25 10.33
C GLU A 101 4.51 -14.30 10.56
N LYS A 102 5.28 -14.01 9.51
CA LYS A 102 6.74 -13.94 9.54
C LYS A 102 7.21 -12.72 8.75
N PRO A 103 8.19 -11.96 9.26
CA PRO A 103 8.80 -10.88 8.50
C PRO A 103 9.48 -11.40 7.23
N PHE A 104 9.32 -10.68 6.11
CA PHE A 104 10.12 -10.88 4.91
C PHE A 104 11.46 -10.17 5.03
N HIS A 105 12.52 -10.79 4.51
CA HIS A 105 13.82 -10.15 4.29
C HIS A 105 13.84 -9.49 2.91
N MET A 106 14.69 -8.49 2.73
CA MET A 106 14.89 -7.85 1.43
C MET A 106 15.26 -8.88 0.37
N GLY A 107 14.62 -8.79 -0.80
CA GLY A 107 14.79 -9.76 -1.89
C GLY A 107 13.83 -10.94 -1.85
N GLN A 108 13.20 -11.25 -0.71
CA GLN A 108 12.32 -12.41 -0.59
C GLN A 108 10.95 -12.17 -1.25
N THR A 109 10.42 -13.23 -1.83
CA THR A 109 9.05 -13.26 -2.38
C THR A 109 8.27 -14.43 -1.82
N ILE A 110 6.94 -14.39 -1.97
CA ILE A 110 6.11 -15.52 -1.57
C ILE A 110 6.35 -16.76 -2.44
N VAL A 111 6.82 -16.56 -3.68
CA VAL A 111 7.11 -17.60 -4.68
C VAL A 111 8.27 -18.49 -4.25
N GLU A 112 9.31 -17.89 -3.65
CA GLU A 112 10.50 -18.61 -3.16
C GLU A 112 10.15 -19.65 -2.10
N GLU A 113 9.26 -19.34 -1.15
CA GLU A 113 8.84 -20.30 -0.13
C GLU A 113 8.08 -21.48 -0.74
N SER A 114 7.24 -21.26 -1.76
CA SER A 114 6.49 -22.32 -2.46
C SER A 114 7.36 -23.22 -3.36
N ALA A 115 8.46 -22.70 -3.92
CA ALA A 115 9.35 -23.45 -4.82
C ALA A 115 10.18 -24.52 -4.08
N THR A 116 10.46 -24.31 -2.80
CA THR A 116 11.20 -25.28 -1.95
C THR A 116 10.46 -26.62 -1.76
N LEU A 117 9.16 -26.68 -2.09
CA LEU A 117 8.33 -27.87 -1.93
C LEU A 117 8.26 -28.78 -3.16
N LYS A 118 8.68 -28.38 -4.38
CA LYS A 118 8.31 -29.14 -5.59
C LYS A 118 9.34 -29.44 -6.68
N THR A 119 10.53 -28.83 -6.83
CA THR A 119 11.48 -29.16 -7.95
C THR A 119 12.87 -28.48 -7.82
N PRO A 120 13.93 -28.84 -8.59
CA PRO A 120 15.31 -28.34 -8.40
C PRO A 120 15.43 -26.82 -8.61
N PRO A 121 16.52 -26.16 -8.15
CA PRO A 121 16.56 -24.72 -7.97
C PRO A 121 16.48 -23.99 -9.32
N VAL A 122 15.30 -23.48 -9.64
CA VAL A 122 15.13 -22.41 -10.61
C VAL A 122 15.64 -21.14 -9.92
N SER A 123 16.55 -20.42 -10.57
CA SER A 123 17.00 -19.11 -10.07
C SER A 123 15.82 -18.14 -10.11
N ILE A 124 15.13 -17.97 -9.00
CA ILE A 124 14.10 -16.95 -8.85
C ILE A 124 14.83 -15.61 -8.68
N PRO A 125 14.57 -14.60 -9.52
CA PRO A 125 15.17 -13.27 -9.34
C PRO A 125 14.73 -12.71 -7.98
N ALA A 126 15.69 -12.22 -7.19
CA ALA A 126 15.39 -11.54 -5.95
C ALA A 126 14.51 -10.30 -6.24
N LEU A 127 13.53 -10.04 -5.38
CA LEU A 127 12.67 -8.87 -5.49
C LEU A 127 13.43 -7.60 -5.15
N ASP A 128 13.65 -6.76 -6.17
CA ASP A 128 14.16 -5.41 -5.99
C ASP A 128 13.00 -4.40 -5.93
N ILE A 129 12.55 -4.10 -4.71
CA ILE A 129 11.46 -3.15 -4.46
C ILE A 129 11.81 -1.75 -5.00
N ILE A 130 13.09 -1.36 -4.99
CA ILE A 130 13.51 -0.04 -5.47
C ILE A 130 13.40 0.01 -6.98
N ALA A 131 13.91 -0.99 -7.68
CA ALA A 131 13.76 -1.11 -9.13
C ALA A 131 12.28 -1.16 -9.54
N GLU A 132 11.42 -1.83 -8.78
CA GLU A 132 9.98 -1.88 -9.04
C GLU A 132 9.31 -0.50 -8.92
N ILE A 133 9.74 0.29 -7.94
CA ILE A 133 9.28 1.66 -7.73
C ILE A 133 9.82 2.61 -8.80
N GLU A 134 11.03 2.37 -9.32
CA GLU A 134 11.66 3.15 -10.38
C GLU A 134 11.09 2.83 -11.78
N LEU A 135 10.76 1.55 -12.05
CA LEU A 135 10.13 1.11 -13.29
C LEU A 135 8.82 1.86 -13.60
N ASP A 136 8.04 2.17 -12.54
CA ASP A 136 6.85 3.02 -12.62
C ASP A 136 7.18 4.43 -13.14
N SER A 137 8.31 4.99 -12.69
CA SER A 137 8.72 6.34 -13.06
C SER A 137 9.17 6.43 -14.52
N ASP A 138 9.87 5.41 -15.02
CA ASP A 138 10.37 5.35 -16.41
C ASP A 138 9.29 5.06 -17.45
N LEU A 139 8.26 4.27 -17.11
CA LEU A 139 7.18 3.96 -18.04
C LEU A 139 6.32 5.19 -18.39
N LYS A 140 6.26 6.18 -17.50
CA LYS A 140 5.56 7.46 -17.73
C LYS A 140 6.25 8.36 -18.77
N LEU A 141 7.50 8.07 -19.15
CA LEU A 141 8.30 8.89 -20.06
C LEU A 141 8.27 8.42 -21.53
N SER A 142 7.61 7.30 -21.86
CA SER A 142 7.67 6.71 -23.22
C SER A 142 6.30 6.46 -23.89
N VAL A 143 5.96 7.31 -24.87
CA VAL A 143 4.95 7.14 -25.97
C VAL A 143 3.45 7.06 -25.54
N HIS A 144 2.54 7.27 -26.51
CA HIS A 144 1.06 7.43 -26.40
C HIS A 144 0.39 6.83 -25.14
N GLU A 145 -0.26 7.70 -24.36
CA GLU A 145 -0.82 7.39 -23.02
C GLU A 145 -1.70 6.14 -22.96
N ASN A 146 -2.49 5.87 -24.01
CA ASN A 146 -3.40 4.71 -24.04
C ASN A 146 -2.65 3.37 -24.18
N ASP A 147 -1.60 3.33 -25.00
CA ASP A 147 -0.81 2.10 -25.20
C ASP A 147 0.00 1.78 -23.94
N VAL A 148 0.51 2.81 -23.27
CA VAL A 148 1.18 2.70 -21.98
C VAL A 148 0.23 2.19 -20.91
N ALA A 149 -0.98 2.76 -20.79
CA ALA A 149 -1.96 2.33 -19.80
C ALA A 149 -2.35 0.85 -19.97
N GLN A 150 -2.58 0.39 -21.21
CA GLN A 150 -2.86 -1.03 -21.47
C GLN A 150 -1.66 -1.92 -21.16
N LYS A 151 -0.45 -1.49 -21.50
CA LYS A 151 0.79 -2.23 -21.20
C LYS A 151 1.01 -2.37 -19.69
N ILE A 152 0.85 -1.29 -18.92
CA ILE A 152 0.97 -1.28 -17.46
C ILE A 152 -0.06 -2.20 -16.81
N LYS A 153 -1.30 -2.17 -17.31
CA LYS A 153 -2.35 -3.07 -16.85
C LYS A 153 -1.99 -4.54 -17.08
N ARG A 154 -1.47 -4.88 -18.27
CA ARG A 154 -0.97 -6.24 -18.58
C ARG A 154 0.18 -6.67 -17.67
N ILE A 155 1.13 -5.77 -17.37
CA ILE A 155 2.23 -6.04 -16.43
C ILE A 155 1.67 -6.35 -15.04
N GLY A 156 0.71 -5.55 -14.56
CA GLY A 156 0.04 -5.79 -13.28
C GLY A 156 -0.61 -7.17 -13.23
N SER A 157 -1.41 -7.51 -14.25
CA SER A 157 -2.04 -8.84 -14.33
C SER A 157 -1.02 -9.98 -14.35
N ALA A 158 0.05 -9.87 -15.13
CA ALA A 158 1.10 -10.90 -15.19
C ALA A 158 1.80 -11.10 -13.85
N LYS A 159 2.00 -10.04 -13.07
CA LYS A 159 2.60 -10.14 -11.73
C LYS A 159 1.67 -10.76 -10.71
N VAL A 160 0.37 -10.47 -10.79
CA VAL A 160 -0.64 -11.12 -9.94
C VAL A 160 -0.69 -12.62 -10.22
N SER A 161 -0.68 -13.03 -11.49
CA SER A 161 -0.70 -14.45 -11.90
C SER A 161 0.58 -15.24 -11.64
N ASN A 162 1.68 -14.58 -11.27
CA ASN A 162 2.92 -15.23 -10.86
C ASN A 162 3.07 -15.29 -9.33
N VAL A 163 2.10 -14.73 -8.60
CA VAL A 163 2.05 -14.58 -7.13
C VAL A 163 0.85 -15.36 -6.56
N LEU A 164 -0.27 -15.40 -7.29
CA LEU A 164 -1.30 -16.44 -7.18
C LEU A 164 -0.79 -17.67 -7.94
#